data_AF-A0A285MSU4-F1
#
_entry.id   AF-A0A285MSU4-F1
#
_cell.length_a   1.000
_cell.length_b   1.000
_cell.length_c   1.000
_cell.angle_alpha   90.00
_cell.angle_beta   90.00
_cell.angle_gamma   90.00
#
_symmetry.space_group_name_H-M   'P 1'
#
loop_
_entity.id
_entity.type
_entity.pdbx_description
1 polymer ?
#
loop_
_entity_poly.entity_id
_entity_poly.type
_entity_poly.pdbx_seq_one_letter_code
_entity_poly.pdbx_strand_id
1 'polypeptide(L)'
;MVKKLLFTLLFCGTFSAFSQNLYNDSNAASPTNESNAITGWTNQAFLTSDNSDSQSGLFSLRAESTGNNGSVITYEFDAVIGQDYVISIWAREGAQSNSPAFANWQGLNGFSTTGIAGNTWTEYVFNVTATSINPTIRVYTSPWSARLVAGNTVFIDNISIVAAGGDTESPNAVSDLSSSNTTSTSTDLSWSDPGDNVGVTDYEVF
;
A
#
# COMPACT_ATOMS: atom_id res chain seq x y z
N MET A 1 6.31 -24.13 -32.29
CA MET A 1 7.09 -23.49 -33.38
C MET A 1 8.28 -22.81 -32.74
N VAL A 2 9.51 -23.19 -33.11
CA VAL A 2 10.74 -22.67 -32.49
C VAL A 2 11.00 -21.26 -33.03
N LYS A 3 10.88 -20.23 -32.18
CA LYS A 3 11.25 -18.86 -32.52
C LYS A 3 12.77 -18.73 -32.38
N LYS A 4 13.47 -18.48 -33.49
CA LYS A 4 14.89 -18.07 -33.50
C LYS A 4 14.93 -16.56 -33.29
N LEU A 5 15.57 -16.07 -32.23
CA LEU A 5 15.72 -14.63 -31.99
C LEU A 5 17.10 -14.16 -32.48
N LEU A 6 17.08 -13.19 -33.39
CA LEU A 6 18.24 -12.45 -33.88
C LEU A 6 18.42 -11.22 -32.95
N PHE A 7 19.62 -11.05 -32.38
CA PHE A 7 19.91 -9.95 -31.45
C PHE A 7 19.95 -8.60 -32.19
N THR A 8 19.03 -7.68 -31.86
CA THR A 8 19.10 -6.27 -32.22
C THR A 8 18.76 -5.47 -30.96
N LEU A 9 19.74 -4.73 -30.44
CA LEU A 9 19.59 -3.90 -29.26
C LEU A 9 18.77 -2.64 -29.63
N LEU A 10 17.47 -2.69 -29.40
CA LEU A 10 16.56 -1.55 -29.54
C LEU A 10 16.08 -1.16 -28.14
N PHE A 11 16.60 -0.05 -27.60
CA PHE A 11 16.14 0.51 -26.34
C PHE A 11 14.81 1.23 -26.61
N CYS A 12 13.69 0.52 -26.44
CA CYS A 12 12.35 1.11 -26.42
C CYS A 12 11.70 0.73 -25.08
N GLY A 13 12.00 1.51 -24.04
CA GLY A 13 11.40 1.32 -22.72
C GLY A 13 9.97 1.81 -22.73
N THR A 14 9.01 0.90 -22.84
CA THR A 14 7.66 1.12 -22.31
C THR A 14 7.66 0.65 -20.87
N PHE A 15 7.58 1.58 -19.92
CA PHE A 15 7.39 1.25 -18.51
C PHE A 15 6.00 0.63 -18.34
N SER A 16 5.94 -0.69 -18.19
CA SER A 16 4.76 -1.35 -17.63
C SER A 16 4.84 -1.20 -16.11
N ALA A 17 3.90 -0.45 -15.53
CA ALA A 17 3.82 -0.30 -14.08
C ALA A 17 3.23 -1.59 -13.47
N PHE A 18 4.06 -2.37 -12.79
CA PHE A 18 3.59 -3.38 -11.83
C PHE A 18 2.71 -2.68 -10.78
N SER A 19 1.63 -3.30 -10.32
CA SER A 19 0.84 -2.72 -9.22
C SER A 19 1.43 -3.07 -7.87
N GLN A 20 2.50 -2.36 -7.54
CA GLN A 20 3.09 -2.36 -6.22
C GLN A 20 2.13 -1.70 -5.21
N ASN A 21 2.05 -2.25 -3.98
CA ASN A 21 1.44 -1.54 -2.86
C ASN A 21 2.24 -0.26 -2.62
N LEU A 22 1.61 0.90 -2.86
CA LEU A 22 2.22 2.21 -2.70
C LEU A 22 2.43 2.57 -1.24
N TYR A 23 1.75 1.89 -0.32
CA TYR A 23 2.01 2.00 1.12
C TYR A 23 3.18 1.09 1.52
N ASN A 24 4.41 1.61 1.38
CA ASN A 24 5.64 0.85 1.62
C ASN A 24 6.64 1.52 2.58
N ASP A 25 6.25 2.64 3.19
CA ASP A 25 7.04 3.29 4.24
C ASP A 25 7.31 2.35 5.41
N SER A 26 8.48 2.50 6.03
CA SER A 26 8.84 1.72 7.20
C SER A 26 8.12 2.26 8.44
N ASN A 27 6.97 1.69 8.77
CA ASN A 27 6.15 2.10 9.91
C ASN A 27 5.27 0.96 10.44
N ALA A 28 4.57 1.27 11.53
CA ALA A 28 3.79 0.29 12.28
C ALA A 28 2.51 -0.21 11.59
N ALA A 29 2.06 0.40 10.50
CA ALA A 29 0.86 -0.04 9.77
C ALA A 29 1.20 -0.65 8.41
N SER A 30 2.48 -0.88 8.14
CA SER A 30 2.99 -1.35 6.85
C SER A 30 3.06 -2.88 6.83
N PRO A 31 2.34 -3.58 5.94
CA PRO A 31 2.35 -5.04 5.90
C PRO A 31 3.63 -5.65 5.36
N THR A 32 4.41 -4.89 4.58
CA THR A 32 5.62 -5.38 3.88
C THR A 32 6.90 -4.75 4.42
N ASN A 33 6.80 -3.64 5.16
CA ASN A 33 7.93 -2.91 5.72
C ASN A 33 7.65 -2.49 7.17
N GLU A 34 7.23 -3.45 7.99
CA GLU A 34 6.82 -3.18 9.35
C GLU A 34 7.98 -2.71 10.24
N SER A 35 7.78 -1.63 11.00
CA SER A 35 8.73 -1.19 12.03
C SER A 35 8.05 -0.40 13.15
N ASN A 36 8.73 -0.28 14.29
CA ASN A 36 8.28 0.53 15.43
C ASN A 36 8.45 2.04 15.15
N ALA A 37 7.74 2.55 14.15
CA ALA A 37 7.86 3.91 13.66
C ALA A 37 6.54 4.42 13.10
N ILE A 38 6.49 5.73 12.85
CA ILE A 38 5.34 6.44 12.26
C ILE A 38 5.72 7.11 10.92
N THR A 39 6.79 6.65 10.28
CA THR A 39 7.34 7.22 9.05
C THR A 39 6.27 7.41 7.98
N GLY A 40 6.31 8.54 7.26
CA GLY A 40 5.34 8.90 6.22
C GLY A 40 4.08 9.59 6.73
N TRP A 41 3.79 9.52 8.04
CA TRP A 41 2.63 10.20 8.62
C TRP A 41 2.94 11.61 9.13
N THR A 42 2.03 12.52 8.86
CA THR A 42 1.95 13.81 9.56
C THR A 42 0.75 13.79 10.50
N ASN A 43 0.84 14.51 11.62
CA ASN A 43 -0.12 14.34 12.70
C ASN A 43 -0.43 15.66 13.41
N GLN A 44 -1.72 15.87 13.68
CA GLN A 44 -2.18 16.82 14.69
C GLN A 44 -2.66 16.10 15.94
N ALA A 45 -3.24 14.89 15.81
CA ALA A 45 -3.39 13.96 16.92
C ALA A 45 -2.01 13.45 17.37
N PHE A 46 -1.91 12.97 18.61
CA PHE A 46 -0.69 12.32 19.09
C PHE A 46 -0.64 10.93 18.45
N LEU A 47 0.41 10.67 17.67
CA LEU A 47 0.56 9.45 16.89
C LEU A 47 1.75 8.66 17.40
N THR A 48 1.53 7.39 17.71
CA THR A 48 2.57 6.45 18.16
C THR A 48 2.43 5.10 17.47
N SER A 49 3.51 4.35 17.42
CA SER A 49 3.47 2.91 17.21
C SER A 49 3.06 2.21 18.52
N ASP A 50 2.25 1.17 18.43
CA ASP A 50 1.72 0.39 19.55
C ASP A 50 1.92 -1.11 19.28
N ASN A 51 2.29 -1.88 20.30
CA ASN A 51 2.55 -3.33 20.18
C ASN A 51 1.67 -4.19 21.10
N SER A 52 0.58 -3.63 21.60
CA SER A 52 -0.32 -4.31 22.53
C SER A 52 -1.36 -5.18 21.80
N ASP A 53 -1.80 -4.72 20.64
CA ASP A 53 -2.77 -5.39 19.78
C ASP A 53 -2.62 -4.85 18.35
N SER A 54 -2.12 -5.71 17.46
CA SER A 54 -1.95 -5.46 16.03
C SER A 54 -2.91 -6.34 15.22
N GLN A 55 -3.32 -5.85 14.05
CA GLN A 55 -4.08 -6.65 13.11
C GLN A 55 -3.17 -7.56 12.28
N SER A 56 -1.99 -7.07 11.94
CA SER A 56 -0.95 -7.81 11.23
C SER A 56 0.40 -7.50 11.86
N GLY A 57 1.32 -8.46 11.82
CA GLY A 57 2.66 -8.24 12.36
C GLY A 57 2.69 -7.99 13.88
N LEU A 58 3.60 -7.12 14.31
CA LEU A 58 3.93 -6.83 15.71
C LEU A 58 3.43 -5.46 16.19
N PHE A 59 3.17 -4.52 15.29
CA PHE A 59 2.85 -3.14 15.62
C PHE A 59 1.55 -2.68 14.95
N SER A 60 0.97 -1.62 15.47
CA SER A 60 -0.09 -0.85 14.82
C SER A 60 0.12 0.64 15.07
N LEU A 61 -0.50 1.50 14.26
CA LEU A 61 -0.52 2.94 14.54
C LEU A 61 -1.66 3.29 15.48
N ARG A 62 -1.34 4.03 16.54
CA ARG A 62 -2.28 4.53 17.54
C ARG A 62 -2.33 6.06 17.48
N ALA A 63 -3.49 6.60 17.11
CA ALA A 63 -3.77 8.02 17.14
C ALA A 63 -4.64 8.37 18.35
N GLU A 64 -4.25 9.38 19.13
CA GLU A 64 -4.94 9.83 20.33
C GLU A 64 -5.08 11.37 20.38
N SER A 65 -6.28 11.86 20.74
CA SER A 65 -6.40 13.25 21.20
C SER A 65 -5.89 13.37 22.64
N THR A 66 -5.00 14.33 22.91
CA THR A 66 -4.46 14.65 24.24
C THR A 66 -5.19 15.82 24.90
N GLY A 67 -6.26 16.31 24.29
CA GLY A 67 -7.06 17.43 24.78
C GLY A 67 -6.58 18.81 24.36
N ASN A 68 -5.32 18.94 23.92
CA ASN A 68 -4.74 20.20 23.45
C ASN A 68 -4.20 20.12 22.02
N ASN A 69 -4.31 18.96 21.38
CA ASN A 69 -3.83 18.66 20.04
C ASN A 69 -5.00 18.58 19.04
N GLY A 70 -4.72 18.35 17.75
CA GLY A 70 -5.81 18.09 16.80
C GLY A 70 -6.32 16.66 16.89
N SER A 71 -7.25 16.30 16.01
CA SER A 71 -7.81 14.94 15.95
C SER A 71 -7.37 14.13 14.74
N VAL A 72 -6.53 14.68 13.85
CA VAL A 72 -6.23 14.08 12.55
C VAL A 72 -4.80 13.54 12.46
N ILE A 73 -4.66 12.42 11.76
CA ILE A 73 -3.41 11.95 11.16
C ILE A 73 -3.57 11.85 9.65
N THR A 74 -2.52 12.16 8.90
CA THR A 74 -2.54 12.27 7.43
C THR A 74 -1.35 11.51 6.85
N TYR A 75 -1.63 10.72 5.81
CA TYR A 75 -0.63 10.07 4.98
C TYR A 75 -0.79 10.57 3.54
N GLU A 76 0.33 10.83 2.88
CA GLU A 76 0.42 11.26 1.48
C GLU A 76 1.11 10.15 0.68
N PHE A 77 0.64 9.91 -0.54
CA PHE A 77 1.26 8.92 -1.43
C PHE A 77 1.33 9.46 -2.85
N ASP A 78 2.26 8.95 -3.65
CA ASP A 78 2.37 9.29 -5.07
C ASP A 78 1.28 8.57 -5.88
N ALA A 79 0.59 9.30 -6.75
CA ALA A 79 -0.48 8.76 -7.58
C ALA A 79 -0.44 9.30 -9.02
N VAL A 80 -1.10 8.59 -9.92
CA VAL A 80 -1.29 9.02 -11.30
C VAL A 80 -2.68 9.63 -11.44
N ILE A 81 -2.77 10.89 -11.86
CA ILE A 81 -4.07 11.57 -12.06
C ILE A 81 -4.92 10.79 -13.07
N GLY A 82 -6.16 10.49 -12.70
CA GLY A 82 -7.12 9.72 -13.49
C GLY A 82 -7.03 8.21 -13.30
N GLN A 83 -6.02 7.70 -12.58
CA GLN A 83 -5.91 6.28 -12.24
C GLN A 83 -6.85 5.96 -11.07
N ASP A 84 -7.52 4.81 -11.18
CA ASP A 84 -8.32 4.23 -10.10
C ASP A 84 -7.41 3.47 -9.13
N TYR A 85 -7.73 3.55 -7.84
CA TYR A 85 -7.02 2.90 -6.74
C TYR A 85 -8.01 2.17 -5.83
N VAL A 86 -7.58 1.02 -5.32
CA VAL A 86 -8.20 0.33 -4.18
C VAL A 86 -7.33 0.59 -2.96
N ILE A 87 -7.90 1.25 -1.96
CA ILE A 87 -7.25 1.53 -0.68
C ILE A 87 -7.94 0.69 0.39
N SER A 88 -7.21 -0.17 1.09
CA SER A 88 -7.71 -0.87 2.26
C SER A 88 -6.96 -0.44 3.52
N ILE A 89 -7.72 -0.26 4.61
CA ILE A 89 -7.18 0.12 5.92
C ILE A 89 -7.91 -0.71 6.97
N TRP A 90 -7.17 -1.45 7.79
CA TRP A 90 -7.74 -2.04 8.98
C TRP A 90 -7.77 -1.01 10.09
N ALA A 91 -8.91 -0.87 10.77
CA ALA A 91 -9.07 0.09 11.84
C ALA A 91 -9.99 -0.40 12.95
N ARG A 92 -9.79 0.14 14.16
CA ARG A 92 -10.70 -0.02 15.30
C ARG A 92 -10.65 1.18 16.24
N GLU A 93 -11.69 1.31 17.05
CA GLU A 93 -11.74 2.26 18.14
C GLU A 93 -10.83 1.83 19.29
N GLY A 94 -10.30 2.81 20.04
CA GLY A 94 -9.69 2.58 21.34
C GLY A 94 -10.72 2.50 22.47
N ALA A 95 -10.24 2.48 23.72
CA ALA A 95 -11.10 2.37 24.89
C ALA A 95 -12.10 3.53 25.03
N GLN A 96 -11.67 4.75 24.64
CA GLN A 96 -12.53 5.90 24.51
C GLN A 96 -12.66 6.29 23.03
N SER A 97 -13.90 6.47 22.59
CA SER A 97 -14.25 6.85 21.21
C SER A 97 -15.24 8.01 21.19
N ASN A 98 -15.14 8.85 20.16
CA ASN A 98 -16.09 9.92 19.89
C ASN A 98 -16.28 10.08 18.39
N SER A 99 -17.00 9.14 17.75
CA SER A 99 -17.28 9.15 16.31
C SER A 99 -16.03 9.34 15.41
N PRO A 100 -14.99 8.50 15.56
CA PRO A 100 -13.84 8.54 14.68
C PRO A 100 -14.24 8.18 13.25
N ALA A 101 -13.48 8.67 12.27
CA ALA A 101 -13.79 8.47 10.87
C ALA A 101 -12.59 8.63 9.96
N PHE A 102 -12.62 7.93 8.83
CA PHE A 102 -11.96 8.39 7.62
C PHE A 102 -12.77 9.57 7.08
N ALA A 103 -12.15 10.74 6.94
CA ALA A 103 -12.86 11.94 6.49
C ALA A 103 -11.92 12.90 5.76
N ASN A 104 -12.48 13.76 4.92
CA ASN A 104 -11.76 14.87 4.27
C ASN A 104 -10.48 14.46 3.51
N TRP A 105 -10.47 13.28 2.88
CA TRP A 105 -9.39 12.89 1.97
C TRP A 105 -9.26 13.92 0.84
N GLN A 106 -8.04 14.14 0.37
CA GLN A 106 -7.73 15.18 -0.62
C GLN A 106 -7.12 14.55 -1.87
N GLY A 107 -7.37 15.13 -3.04
CA GLY A 107 -6.82 14.63 -4.30
C GLY A 107 -7.42 13.30 -4.77
N LEU A 108 -8.60 12.91 -4.25
CA LEU A 108 -9.28 11.67 -4.56
C LEU A 108 -10.76 11.93 -4.83
N ASN A 109 -11.28 11.44 -5.96
CA ASN A 109 -12.71 11.38 -6.25
C ASN A 109 -13.28 10.02 -5.83
N GLY A 110 -14.58 9.96 -5.52
CA GLY A 110 -15.26 8.74 -5.09
C GLY A 110 -15.17 8.43 -3.60
N PHE A 111 -14.36 9.18 -2.84
CA PHE A 111 -14.30 9.05 -1.38
C PHE A 111 -15.54 9.65 -0.70
N SER A 112 -16.08 8.92 0.28
CA SER A 112 -17.09 9.41 1.21
C SER A 112 -16.66 9.17 2.65
N THR A 113 -16.95 10.14 3.53
CA THR A 113 -16.71 10.02 4.97
C THR A 113 -17.29 8.72 5.50
N THR A 114 -16.44 7.93 6.17
CA THR A 114 -16.76 6.59 6.66
C THR A 114 -16.39 6.50 8.12
N GLY A 115 -17.37 6.25 8.98
CA GLY A 115 -17.16 6.10 10.41
C GLY A 115 -16.41 4.81 10.74
N ILE A 116 -15.52 4.89 11.72
CA ILE A 116 -14.82 3.74 12.29
C ILE A 116 -15.63 3.32 13.52
N ALA A 117 -16.09 2.07 13.55
CA ALA A 117 -16.95 1.59 14.62
C ALA A 117 -16.44 0.28 15.22
N GLY A 118 -16.56 0.16 16.54
CA GLY A 118 -16.26 -1.05 17.28
C GLY A 118 -14.79 -1.19 17.67
N ASN A 119 -14.58 -2.05 18.66
CA ASN A 119 -13.28 -2.32 19.27
C ASN A 119 -12.59 -3.55 18.67
N THR A 120 -13.12 -4.10 17.57
CA THR A 120 -12.53 -5.20 16.81
C THR A 120 -12.02 -4.68 15.49
N TRP A 121 -10.85 -5.16 15.06
CA TRP A 121 -10.28 -4.82 13.76
C TRP A 121 -11.27 -5.12 12.63
N THR A 122 -11.56 -4.09 11.84
CA THR A 122 -12.44 -4.16 10.68
C THR A 122 -11.70 -3.57 9.49
N GLU A 123 -11.78 -4.23 8.34
CA GLU A 123 -11.24 -3.71 7.09
C GLU A 123 -12.21 -2.71 6.45
N TYR A 124 -11.68 -1.55 6.07
CA TYR A 124 -12.39 -0.53 5.31
C TYR A 124 -11.76 -0.41 3.94
N VAL A 125 -12.56 -0.63 2.89
CA VAL A 125 -12.10 -0.61 1.50
C VAL A 125 -12.71 0.57 0.76
N PHE A 126 -11.85 1.34 0.09
CA PHE A 126 -12.20 2.55 -0.66
C PHE A 126 -11.77 2.40 -2.11
N ASN A 127 -12.70 2.57 -3.03
CA ASN A 127 -12.43 2.62 -4.47
C ASN A 127 -12.49 4.09 -4.89
N VAL A 128 -11.36 4.63 -5.31
CA VAL A 128 -11.18 6.08 -5.54
C VAL A 128 -10.41 6.34 -6.83
N THR A 129 -10.64 7.48 -7.46
CA THR A 129 -9.87 7.94 -8.63
C THR A 129 -8.99 9.10 -8.22
N ALA A 130 -7.69 9.06 -8.51
CA ALA A 130 -6.79 10.15 -8.18
C ALA A 130 -7.05 11.41 -9.02
N THR A 131 -7.11 12.56 -8.36
CA THR A 131 -7.22 13.90 -8.99
C THR A 131 -6.01 14.79 -8.70
N SER A 132 -5.04 14.27 -7.96
CA SER A 132 -3.76 14.87 -7.63
C SER A 132 -2.65 13.84 -7.84
N ILE A 133 -1.42 14.29 -8.05
CA ILE A 133 -0.24 13.41 -8.01
C ILE A 133 0.20 13.06 -6.58
N ASN A 134 -0.26 13.83 -5.59
CA ASN A 134 0.00 13.61 -4.17
C ASN A 134 -1.33 13.67 -3.39
N PRO A 135 -2.23 12.67 -3.55
CA PRO A 135 -3.42 12.55 -2.72
C PRO A 135 -3.07 12.27 -1.26
N THR A 136 -4.00 12.61 -0.36
CA THR A 136 -3.85 12.31 1.07
C THR A 136 -5.03 11.53 1.62
N ILE A 137 -4.74 10.47 2.37
CA ILE A 137 -5.71 9.80 3.25
C ILE A 137 -5.61 10.39 4.65
N ARG A 138 -6.76 10.49 5.33
CA ARG A 138 -6.86 11.08 6.67
C ARG A 138 -7.74 10.25 7.58
N VAL A 139 -7.30 10.14 8.83
CA VAL A 139 -8.03 9.45 9.90
C VAL A 139 -8.22 10.43 11.05
N TYR A 140 -9.46 10.55 11.52
CA TYR A 140 -9.83 11.43 12.62
C TYR A 140 -10.20 10.60 13.84
N THR A 141 -9.64 10.93 15.01
CA THR A 141 -10.02 10.35 16.30
C THR A 141 -11.38 10.83 16.79
N SER A 142 -11.87 11.96 16.24
CA SER A 142 -13.13 12.60 16.62
C SER A 142 -13.51 13.75 15.66
N PRO A 143 -14.80 14.15 15.61
CA PRO A 143 -15.25 15.32 14.87
C PRO A 143 -14.72 16.61 15.49
N TRP A 144 -14.84 17.73 14.75
CA TRP A 144 -14.30 19.03 15.17
C TRP A 144 -14.76 19.47 16.57
N SER A 145 -16.01 19.20 16.94
CA SER A 145 -16.60 19.54 18.24
C SER A 145 -15.94 18.81 19.41
N ALA A 146 -15.31 17.65 19.17
CA ALA A 146 -14.69 16.81 20.19
C ALA A 146 -13.17 16.66 20.02
N ARG A 147 -12.54 17.42 19.11
CA ARG A 147 -11.11 17.30 18.78
C ARG A 147 -10.16 17.54 19.98
N LEU A 148 -10.63 18.27 20.99
CA LEU A 148 -9.92 18.62 22.22
C LEU A 148 -10.39 17.79 23.43
N VAL A 149 -11.03 16.63 23.19
CA VAL A 149 -11.39 15.70 24.27
C VAL A 149 -10.29 14.64 24.38
N ALA A 150 -9.50 14.73 25.45
CA ALA A 150 -8.41 13.79 25.70
C ALA A 150 -8.89 12.34 25.79
N GLY A 151 -8.08 11.40 25.30
CA GLY A 151 -8.33 9.95 25.35
C GLY A 151 -9.03 9.36 24.13
N ASN A 152 -9.66 10.19 23.28
CA ASN A 152 -10.27 9.68 22.03
C ASN A 152 -9.20 9.03 21.15
N THR A 153 -9.31 7.72 20.96
CA THR A 153 -8.25 6.90 20.36
C THR A 153 -8.76 6.08 19.18
N VAL A 154 -7.95 5.99 18.13
CA VAL A 154 -8.15 5.10 16.97
C VAL A 154 -6.87 4.34 16.70
N PHE A 155 -7.01 3.08 16.33
CA PHE A 155 -5.91 2.26 15.83
C PHE A 155 -6.11 2.00 14.34
N ILE A 156 -5.02 2.06 13.57
CA ILE A 156 -4.98 1.67 12.16
C ILE A 156 -3.79 0.75 11.89
N ASP A 157 -3.96 -0.18 10.96
CA ASP A 157 -2.95 -1.17 10.62
C ASP A 157 -3.20 -1.76 9.21
N ASN A 158 -2.24 -2.55 8.72
CA ASN A 158 -2.30 -3.33 7.48
C ASN A 158 -2.85 -2.53 6.29
N ILE A 159 -2.20 -1.39 6.02
CA ILE A 159 -2.65 -0.45 4.99
C ILE A 159 -2.16 -0.92 3.62
N SER A 160 -3.07 -0.89 2.65
CA SER A 160 -2.79 -1.18 1.24
C SER A 160 -3.31 -0.06 0.35
N ILE A 161 -2.50 0.36 -0.61
CA ILE A 161 -2.84 1.32 -1.66
C ILE A 161 -2.36 0.72 -2.98
N VAL A 162 -3.28 0.21 -3.80
CA VAL A 162 -2.95 -0.45 -5.07
C VAL A 162 -3.73 0.17 -6.22
N ALA A 163 -3.12 0.24 -7.40
CA ALA A 163 -3.81 0.69 -8.60
C ALA A 163 -4.85 -0.37 -9.02
N ALA A 164 -6.10 0.06 -9.25
CA ALA A 164 -7.16 -0.85 -9.69
C ALA A 164 -6.87 -1.37 -11.11
N GLY A 165 -7.01 -2.68 -11.30
CA GLY A 165 -6.65 -3.37 -12.57
C GLY A 165 -5.14 -3.60 -12.74
N GLY A 166 -4.36 -3.32 -11.70
CA GLY A 166 -2.95 -3.60 -11.63
C GLY A 166 -2.63 -5.08 -11.46
N ASP A 167 -1.50 -5.51 -12.02
CA ASP A 167 -1.03 -6.90 -11.89
C ASP A 167 -0.58 -7.21 -10.46
N THR A 168 -1.04 -8.36 -9.94
CA THR A 168 -0.78 -8.87 -8.59
C THR A 168 0.01 -10.18 -8.59
N GLU A 169 0.35 -10.72 -9.75
CA GLU A 169 1.05 -12.00 -9.89
C GLU A 169 2.53 -11.76 -10.22
N SER A 170 3.42 -11.94 -9.24
CA SER A 170 4.86 -11.92 -9.54
C SER A 170 5.26 -13.13 -10.40
N PRO A 171 6.18 -13.00 -11.37
CA PRO A 171 6.78 -14.16 -12.04
C PRO A 171 7.35 -15.17 -11.04
N ASN A 172 7.06 -16.45 -11.24
CA ASN A 172 7.73 -17.51 -10.51
C ASN A 172 9.22 -17.57 -10.89
N ALA A 173 10.07 -17.99 -9.95
CA ALA A 173 11.46 -18.30 -10.27
C ALA A 173 11.52 -19.41 -11.34
N VAL A 174 12.35 -19.21 -12.36
CA VAL A 174 12.62 -20.22 -13.39
C VAL A 174 13.33 -21.42 -12.74
N SER A 175 12.61 -22.51 -12.56
CA SER A 175 13.10 -23.71 -11.86
C SER A 175 13.49 -24.86 -12.79
N ASP A 176 13.13 -24.76 -14.08
CA ASP A 176 13.34 -25.78 -15.11
C ASP A 176 14.28 -25.30 -16.23
N LEU A 177 15.16 -24.35 -15.93
CA LEU A 177 16.18 -23.89 -16.86
C LEU A 177 17.04 -25.06 -17.34
N SER A 178 17.07 -25.25 -18.65
CA SER A 178 17.82 -26.30 -19.31
C SER A 178 18.66 -25.72 -20.45
N SER A 179 19.78 -26.38 -20.74
CA SER A 179 20.66 -26.03 -21.85
C SER A 179 20.78 -27.19 -22.84
N SER A 180 20.96 -26.86 -24.12
CA SER A 180 21.16 -27.84 -25.18
C SER A 180 22.01 -27.26 -26.33
N ASN A 181 22.43 -28.13 -27.26
CA ASN A 181 23.19 -27.76 -28.45
C ASN A 181 24.44 -26.89 -28.17
N THR A 182 25.11 -27.13 -27.04
CA THR A 182 26.30 -26.37 -26.64
C THR A 182 27.45 -26.61 -27.61
N THR A 183 28.00 -25.52 -28.17
CA THR A 183 29.22 -25.48 -28.95
C THR A 183 30.28 -24.65 -28.22
N SER A 184 31.45 -24.45 -28.83
CA SER A 184 32.48 -23.57 -28.28
C SER A 184 32.06 -22.10 -28.16
N THR A 185 31.04 -21.67 -28.92
CA THR A 185 30.63 -20.25 -29.00
C THR A 185 29.13 -20.04 -28.86
N SER A 186 28.35 -21.08 -28.55
CA SER A 186 26.89 -20.96 -28.43
C SER A 186 26.31 -22.02 -27.50
N THR A 187 25.13 -21.74 -26.96
CA THR A 187 24.28 -22.69 -26.23
C THR A 187 22.83 -22.27 -26.42
N ASP A 188 21.91 -23.22 -26.50
CA ASP A 188 20.48 -22.95 -26.48
C ASP A 188 19.98 -23.09 -25.04
N LEU A 189 19.20 -22.13 -24.56
CA LEU A 189 18.56 -22.15 -23.24
C LEU A 189 17.04 -22.26 -23.39
N SER A 190 16.41 -23.08 -22.55
CA SER A 190 14.95 -23.23 -22.49
C SER A 190 14.44 -23.37 -21.07
N TRP A 191 13.27 -22.79 -20.82
CA TRP A 191 12.55 -22.86 -19.56
C TRP A 191 11.05 -22.72 -19.81
N SER A 192 10.22 -23.11 -18.84
CA SER A 192 8.78 -22.87 -18.86
C SER A 192 8.49 -21.42 -18.52
N ASP A 193 7.42 -20.88 -19.10
CA ASP A 193 6.94 -19.54 -18.77
C ASP A 193 6.72 -19.43 -17.24
N PRO A 194 7.34 -18.45 -16.55
CA PRO A 194 7.26 -18.33 -15.10
C PRO A 194 5.86 -18.00 -14.56
N GLY A 195 4.81 -18.08 -15.37
CA GLY A 195 3.42 -18.06 -14.89
C GLY A 195 2.90 -16.67 -14.54
N ASP A 196 3.57 -15.61 -15.00
CA ASP A 196 3.09 -14.24 -14.88
C ASP A 196 2.24 -13.87 -16.10
N ASN A 197 1.03 -13.39 -15.84
CA ASN A 197 0.07 -13.01 -16.86
C ASN A 197 0.32 -11.60 -17.45
N VAL A 198 1.20 -10.78 -16.82
CA VAL A 198 1.59 -9.43 -17.24
C VAL A 198 3.02 -9.07 -16.80
N GLY A 199 3.95 -8.96 -17.75
CA GLY A 199 5.14 -8.10 -17.54
C GLY A 199 6.42 -8.78 -17.04
N VAL A 200 6.76 -9.95 -17.57
CA VAL A 200 8.17 -10.37 -17.59
C VAL A 200 8.98 -9.36 -18.42
N THR A 201 9.71 -8.46 -17.75
CA THR A 201 10.44 -7.36 -18.39
C THR A 201 11.81 -7.76 -18.92
N ASP A 202 12.50 -8.70 -18.28
CA ASP A 202 13.79 -9.20 -18.73
C ASP A 202 14.14 -10.57 -18.10
N TYR A 203 15.14 -11.24 -18.68
CA TYR A 203 15.80 -12.42 -18.11
C TYR A 203 17.32 -12.19 -18.05
N GLU A 204 17.88 -12.15 -16.85
CA GLU A 204 19.34 -12.07 -16.66
C GLU A 204 19.95 -13.47 -16.53
N VAL A 205 21.03 -13.71 -17.29
CA VAL A 205 21.82 -14.96 -17.25
C VAL A 205 23.21 -14.61 -16.71
N PHE A 206 23.60 -15.24 -15.60
CA PHE A 206 24.86 -14.99 -14.89
C PHE A 206 25.92 -16.08 -15.17
#